data_AF-A7TMN9-F1
#
_entry.id   AF-A7TMN9-F1
#
_cell.length_a   1.000
_cell.length_b   1.000
_cell.length_c   1.000
_cell.angle_alpha   90.00
_cell.angle_beta   90.00
_cell.angle_gamma   90.00
#
_symmetry.space_group_name_H-M   'P 1'
#
loop_
_entity.id
_entity.type
_entity.pdbx_description
1 polymer ?
#
loop_
_entity_poly.entity_id
_entity_poly.type
_entity_poly.pdbx_seq_one_letter_code
_entity_poly.pdbx_strand_id
1 'polypeptide(L)'
;MFDPLDMYDADSQSSFDEGLELFNPLNRERNDNYVKSKSDELEILKGVEQEDEDEDEDSIVEVLDLPSVHYAKPEVILCILLLLRPDVQVNFQKKQVDNDESDVVSRTCKEKGISNEILLELVKWYTDIFPNSNLNSTQKLCLKIPQVKNTSTKELLLNYYTSILKKFEMLQSNDTNNIDDQIIESILKESSLRVSENCGRTAQPSMTREFKMDNLDQTVKLYEPSLTADNLGWKTWGSSLILSQKMVNFLNNYKYSNQSDDKLRILELGAGTGLVGISWSCKWKEMMKLTNGNNLPNTEIILTDLPEIVGNLQRNISINNLNDIARASVLDWTNPKSFIQEYSNEKFDIILVADPIYSPKHPEWVTTMISTFLKSNNDARCYLQLPIRAKYKEERSKLWELLKHDNLKTVSEEQDVGTDDWGTVEYIFKELSWE
;
A
#
# COMPACT_ATOMS: atom_id res chain seq x y z
N MET A 1 -9.34 -0.98 21.16
CA MET A 1 -8.86 -1.29 19.80
C MET A 1 -8.65 0.06 19.13
N PHE A 2 -7.49 0.31 18.54
CA PHE A 2 -7.18 1.57 17.87
C PHE A 2 -8.00 1.68 16.57
N ASP A 3 -8.75 2.76 16.36
CA ASP A 3 -9.42 3.05 15.08
C ASP A 3 -8.52 3.99 14.26
N PRO A 4 -8.10 3.62 13.04
CA PRO A 4 -7.27 4.48 12.20
C PRO A 4 -7.89 5.85 11.90
N LEU A 5 -9.22 5.95 11.95
CA LEU A 5 -9.95 7.21 11.76
C LEU A 5 -9.87 8.13 12.99
N ASP A 6 -9.31 7.67 14.12
CA ASP A 6 -8.99 8.55 15.26
C ASP A 6 -7.83 9.50 14.96
N MET A 7 -7.06 9.26 13.89
CA MET A 7 -6.05 10.20 13.40
C MET A 7 -6.62 11.28 12.48
N TYR A 8 -7.91 11.21 12.15
CA TYR A 8 -8.56 12.07 11.16
C TYR A 8 -9.89 12.58 11.74
N ASP A 9 -9.83 13.65 12.53
CA ASP A 9 -11.04 14.33 13.00
C ASP A 9 -11.37 15.49 12.07
N ALA A 10 -12.51 15.41 11.38
CA ALA A 10 -13.00 16.50 10.52
C ALA A 10 -13.26 17.81 11.30
N ASP A 11 -13.37 17.73 12.63
CA ASP A 11 -13.69 18.84 13.52
C ASP A 11 -12.45 19.59 14.06
N SER A 12 -11.21 19.18 13.74
CA SER A 12 -10.01 19.84 14.30
C SER A 12 -9.59 21.15 13.59
N GLN A 13 -10.47 21.80 12.82
CA GLN A 13 -10.20 23.09 12.18
C GLN A 13 -10.40 24.33 13.07
N SER A 14 -10.47 24.18 14.39
CA SER A 14 -10.41 25.35 15.29
C SER A 14 -9.40 25.14 16.41
N SER A 15 -8.50 26.12 16.53
CA SER A 15 -7.44 26.32 17.54
C SER A 15 -6.19 25.45 17.45
N PHE A 16 -5.34 25.73 16.46
CA PHE A 16 -3.88 25.62 16.65
C PHE A 16 -3.29 27.03 16.69
N ASP A 17 -3.46 27.67 17.84
CA ASP A 17 -2.70 28.86 18.21
C ASP A 17 -2.44 28.78 19.71
N GLU A 18 -1.52 27.88 20.10
CA GLU A 18 -0.79 27.92 21.38
C GLU A 18 0.26 26.80 21.45
N GLY A 19 1.54 27.17 21.60
CA GLY A 19 2.50 26.39 22.39
C GLY A 19 3.56 25.54 21.68
N LEU A 20 4.36 26.09 20.77
CA LEU A 20 5.71 25.56 20.48
C LEU A 20 6.72 26.09 21.52
N GLU A 21 6.75 25.50 22.71
CA GLU A 21 7.87 25.62 23.64
C GLU A 21 8.22 24.25 24.24
N LEU A 22 9.01 23.46 23.50
CA LEU A 22 9.62 22.23 24.02
C LEU A 22 11.09 22.15 23.59
N PHE A 23 11.94 23.06 24.08
CA PHE A 23 13.37 22.79 24.27
C PHE A 23 13.94 23.74 25.33
N ASN A 24 14.06 23.25 26.56
CA ASN A 24 14.95 23.85 27.54
C ASN A 24 15.71 22.72 28.27
N PRO A 25 17.04 22.59 28.10
CA PRO A 25 17.81 21.50 28.68
C PRO A 25 18.01 21.78 30.17
N LEU A 26 17.21 21.14 31.02
CA LEU A 26 17.45 21.13 32.46
C LEU A 26 18.53 20.10 32.81
N ASN A 27 19.65 20.65 33.29
CA ASN A 27 20.73 19.98 34.01
C ASN A 27 20.24 18.80 34.86
N ARG A 28 20.75 17.60 34.57
CA ARG A 28 20.79 16.51 35.55
C ARG A 28 22.24 16.27 35.94
N GLU A 29 22.47 16.53 37.22
CA GLU A 29 23.73 16.38 37.91
C GLU A 29 24.23 14.93 37.88
N ARG A 30 25.55 14.82 37.82
CA ARG A 30 26.35 13.62 37.96
C ARG A 30 26.07 12.97 39.31
N ASN A 31 25.77 11.67 39.30
CA ASN A 31 26.03 10.80 40.43
C ASN A 31 27.05 9.74 40.01
N ASP A 32 28.28 9.98 40.44
CA ASP A 32 29.34 8.99 40.49
C ASP A 32 28.94 7.88 41.45
N ASN A 33 28.95 6.63 40.98
CA ASN A 33 29.12 5.48 41.87
C ASN A 33 30.08 4.48 41.22
N TYR A 34 31.32 4.57 41.71
CA TYR A 34 32.39 3.60 41.57
C TYR A 34 31.94 2.22 42.05
N VAL A 35 32.06 1.20 41.20
CA VAL A 35 32.32 -0.18 41.64
C VAL A 35 33.39 -0.78 40.73
N LYS A 36 34.54 -1.06 41.33
CA LYS A 36 35.65 -1.84 40.77
C LYS A 36 35.31 -3.33 40.80
N SER A 37 35.50 -4.05 39.70
CA SER A 37 36.08 -5.40 39.71
C SER A 37 36.66 -5.71 38.33
N LYS A 38 37.99 -5.72 38.23
CA LYS A 38 38.83 -6.90 37.99
C LYS A 38 38.84 -7.37 36.53
N SER A 39 39.94 -6.96 35.90
CA SER A 39 40.72 -7.67 34.88
C SER A 39 40.51 -9.18 34.88
N ASP A 40 40.35 -9.75 33.69
CA ASP A 40 41.06 -10.95 33.28
C ASP A 40 41.36 -10.83 31.77
N GLU A 41 42.64 -10.70 31.47
CA GLU A 41 43.23 -10.81 30.13
C GLU A 41 43.10 -12.27 29.68
N LEU A 42 42.52 -12.52 28.51
CA LEU A 42 42.52 -13.85 27.89
C LEU A 42 43.71 -13.98 26.94
N GLU A 43 44.54 -14.99 27.23
CA GLU A 43 45.67 -15.45 26.44
C GLU A 43 45.25 -15.98 25.06
N ILE A 44 46.18 -15.78 24.14
CA ILE A 44 46.27 -16.29 22.78
C ILE A 44 46.27 -17.82 22.76
N LEU A 45 45.38 -18.44 21.97
CA LEU A 45 45.62 -19.75 21.39
C LEU A 45 45.21 -19.76 19.93
N LYS A 46 46.24 -19.87 19.08
CA LYS A 46 46.16 -20.21 17.66
C LYS A 46 45.60 -21.63 17.52
N GLY A 47 44.58 -21.80 16.69
CA GLY A 47 44.13 -23.09 16.16
C GLY A 47 43.73 -22.88 14.70
N VAL A 48 44.43 -23.58 13.81
CA VAL A 48 44.28 -23.54 12.36
C VAL A 48 43.28 -24.63 11.92
N GLU A 49 42.38 -24.23 11.01
CA GLU A 49 41.63 -25.01 10.00
C GLU A 49 40.86 -26.27 10.40
N GLN A 50 39.55 -26.24 10.19
CA GLN A 50 38.88 -27.18 9.27
C GLN A 50 37.60 -26.54 8.72
N GLU A 51 37.50 -26.52 7.39
CA GLU A 51 36.33 -26.10 6.61
C GLU A 51 35.25 -27.17 6.74
N ASP A 52 34.13 -26.83 7.40
CA ASP A 52 32.88 -27.59 7.33
C ASP A 52 31.92 -26.80 6.43
N GLU A 53 31.83 -27.17 5.15
CA GLU A 53 30.99 -26.52 4.12
C GLU A 53 29.48 -26.78 4.28
N ASP A 54 29.04 -27.50 5.33
CA ASP A 54 27.65 -27.95 5.49
C ASP A 54 26.88 -27.31 6.68
N GLU A 55 27.45 -26.35 7.42
CA GLU A 55 26.76 -25.66 8.55
C GLU A 55 26.15 -24.28 8.19
N ASP A 56 26.34 -23.78 6.96
CA ASP A 56 26.08 -22.38 6.58
C ASP A 56 24.60 -22.05 6.19
N GLU A 57 23.71 -23.03 6.06
CA GLU A 57 22.33 -22.77 5.62
C GLU A 57 21.47 -22.06 6.69
N ASP A 58 21.72 -22.32 7.98
CA ASP A 58 20.86 -21.85 9.09
C ASP A 58 21.35 -20.58 9.81
N SER A 59 22.46 -19.97 9.38
CA SER A 59 22.99 -18.78 10.02
C SER A 59 22.06 -17.55 9.84
N ILE A 60 21.69 -16.89 10.93
CA ILE A 60 20.92 -15.64 10.89
C ILE A 60 21.83 -14.47 10.53
N VAL A 61 21.43 -13.66 9.55
CA VAL A 61 22.12 -12.40 9.20
C VAL A 61 21.47 -11.24 9.96
N GLU A 62 22.28 -10.42 10.61
CA GLU A 62 21.88 -9.27 11.43
C GLU A 62 22.39 -7.93 10.85
N VAL A 63 21.96 -6.82 11.44
CA VAL A 63 22.44 -5.47 11.06
C VAL A 63 23.95 -5.33 11.16
N LEU A 64 24.59 -6.04 12.09
CA LEU A 64 26.04 -5.98 12.29
C LEU A 64 26.82 -6.64 11.15
N ASP A 65 26.19 -7.54 10.39
CA ASP A 65 26.77 -8.14 9.19
C ASP A 65 26.72 -7.21 7.97
N LEU A 66 25.96 -6.12 8.05
CA LEU A 66 25.89 -5.13 6.97
C LEU A 66 27.22 -4.37 6.84
N PRO A 67 27.58 -3.89 5.64
CA PRO A 67 28.84 -3.22 5.41
C PRO A 67 28.99 -1.98 6.29
N SER A 68 30.18 -1.83 6.87
CA SER A 68 30.49 -0.67 7.70
C SER A 68 30.35 0.62 6.91
N VAL A 69 29.48 1.52 7.38
CA VAL A 69 29.23 2.82 6.75
C VAL A 69 30.53 3.61 6.56
N HIS A 70 31.51 3.47 7.46
CA HIS A 70 32.77 4.21 7.38
C HIS A 70 33.68 3.71 6.26
N TYR A 71 33.82 2.40 6.10
CA TYR A 71 34.82 1.78 5.22
C TYR A 71 34.29 1.36 3.85
N ALA A 72 33.00 1.04 3.75
CA ALA A 72 32.40 0.58 2.50
C ALA A 72 32.37 1.71 1.45
N LYS A 73 32.58 1.31 0.19
CA LYS A 73 32.42 2.20 -0.97
C LYS A 73 30.94 2.59 -1.16
N PRO A 74 30.65 3.74 -1.80
CA PRO A 74 29.28 4.17 -2.07
C PRO A 74 28.41 3.10 -2.76
N GLU A 75 28.94 2.38 -3.75
CA GLU A 75 28.21 1.37 -4.52
C GLU A 75 27.76 0.20 -3.63
N VAL A 76 28.61 -0.21 -2.68
CA VAL A 76 28.33 -1.27 -1.71
C VAL A 76 27.18 -0.84 -0.79
N ILE A 77 27.21 0.39 -0.28
CA ILE A 77 26.15 0.96 0.55
C ILE A 77 24.84 1.10 -0.23
N LEU A 78 24.91 1.59 -1.48
CA LEU A 78 23.74 1.70 -2.35
C LEU A 78 23.12 0.32 -2.57
N CYS A 79 23.91 -0.71 -2.87
CA CYS A 79 23.41 -2.07 -3.06
C CYS A 79 22.64 -2.58 -1.84
N ILE A 80 23.15 -2.33 -0.63
CA ILE A 80 22.49 -2.71 0.63
C ILE A 80 21.17 -1.99 0.80
N LEU A 81 21.12 -0.68 0.58
CA LEU A 81 19.89 0.11 0.66
C LEU A 81 18.83 -0.37 -0.34
N LEU A 82 19.27 -0.76 -1.55
CA LEU A 82 18.40 -1.33 -2.57
C LEU A 82 17.87 -2.71 -2.17
N LEU A 83 18.73 -3.61 -1.67
CA LEU A 83 18.32 -4.94 -1.17
C LEU A 83 17.34 -4.83 0.02
N LEU A 84 17.54 -3.83 0.88
CA LEU A 84 16.67 -3.53 2.02
C LEU A 84 15.37 -2.79 1.63
N ARG A 85 15.13 -2.47 0.35
CA ARG A 85 13.82 -1.96 -0.10
C ARG A 85 12.71 -2.91 0.35
N PRO A 86 11.56 -2.43 0.86
CA PRO A 86 10.42 -3.28 1.17
C PRO A 86 9.98 -4.07 -0.07
N ASP A 87 9.50 -5.28 0.15
CA ASP A 87 8.90 -6.06 -0.94
C ASP A 87 7.55 -5.46 -1.33
N VAL A 88 7.14 -5.76 -2.56
CA VAL A 88 5.81 -5.39 -3.06
C VAL A 88 4.76 -6.04 -2.16
N GLN A 89 3.83 -5.22 -1.66
CA GLN A 89 2.73 -5.71 -0.83
C GLN A 89 1.60 -6.25 -1.71
N VAL A 90 1.11 -7.45 -1.36
CA VAL A 90 0.01 -8.14 -2.03
C VAL A 90 -1.15 -8.28 -1.03
N ASN A 91 -2.33 -7.74 -1.34
CA ASN A 91 -3.53 -7.83 -0.49
C ASN A 91 -3.29 -7.44 0.99
N PHE A 92 -2.61 -6.31 1.22
CA PHE A 92 -2.21 -5.84 2.57
C PHE A 92 -1.20 -6.75 3.32
N GLN A 93 -0.70 -7.80 2.68
CA GLN A 93 0.29 -8.71 3.23
C GLN A 93 1.62 -8.59 2.48
N LYS A 94 2.72 -9.04 3.12
CA LYS A 94 4.01 -9.20 2.43
C LYS A 94 3.87 -10.37 1.45
N LYS A 95 4.40 -10.21 0.23
CA LYS A 95 4.48 -11.29 -0.76
C LYS A 95 5.19 -12.48 -0.12
N GLN A 96 4.55 -13.66 -0.08
CA GLN A 96 5.23 -14.89 0.32
C GLN A 96 6.34 -15.17 -0.69
N VAL A 97 7.52 -15.54 -0.20
CA VAL A 97 8.67 -15.89 -1.05
C VAL A 97 8.35 -17.23 -1.71
N ASP A 98 8.18 -17.24 -3.04
CA ASP A 98 8.12 -18.50 -3.79
C ASP A 98 9.48 -19.22 -3.63
N ASN A 99 9.46 -20.46 -3.16
CA ASN A 99 10.65 -21.30 -2.87
C ASN A 99 11.46 -21.72 -4.12
N ASP A 100 11.21 -21.11 -5.28
CA ASP A 100 12.02 -21.36 -6.46
C ASP A 100 13.32 -20.53 -6.37
N GLU A 101 14.32 -21.13 -5.74
CA GLU A 101 15.65 -20.53 -5.52
C GLU A 101 16.35 -20.19 -6.84
N SER A 102 16.03 -20.90 -7.93
CA SER A 102 16.74 -20.81 -9.21
C SER A 102 16.57 -19.46 -9.93
N ASP A 103 15.54 -18.67 -9.59
CA ASP A 103 15.24 -17.36 -10.19
C ASP A 103 15.30 -16.19 -9.17
N VAL A 104 15.77 -16.42 -7.94
CA VAL A 104 15.73 -15.40 -6.87
C VAL A 104 16.55 -14.16 -7.22
N VAL A 105 17.74 -14.34 -7.82
CA VAL A 105 18.66 -13.23 -8.13
C VAL A 105 18.06 -12.32 -9.19
N SER A 106 17.66 -12.89 -10.33
CA SER A 106 17.06 -12.15 -11.45
C SER A 106 15.81 -11.38 -11.01
N ARG A 107 14.92 -12.05 -10.27
CA ARG A 107 13.71 -11.45 -9.71
C ARG A 107 14.02 -10.31 -8.75
N THR A 108 14.89 -10.53 -7.77
CA THR A 108 15.28 -9.53 -6.77
C THR A 108 15.92 -8.31 -7.43
N CYS A 109 16.84 -8.52 -8.37
CA CYS A 109 17.49 -7.44 -9.11
C CYS A 109 16.48 -6.62 -9.91
N LYS A 110 15.53 -7.28 -10.59
CA LYS A 110 14.49 -6.60 -11.37
C LYS A 110 13.52 -5.81 -10.48
N GLU A 111 13.02 -6.42 -9.42
CA GLU A 111 12.06 -5.81 -8.50
C GLU A 111 12.68 -4.65 -7.71
N LYS A 112 13.92 -4.81 -7.24
CA LYS A 112 14.62 -3.80 -6.42
C LYS A 112 15.50 -2.88 -7.26
N GLY A 113 15.53 -3.02 -8.60
CA GLY A 113 16.28 -2.16 -9.52
C GLY A 113 17.80 -2.19 -9.31
N ILE A 114 18.36 -3.37 -9.04
CA ILE A 114 19.79 -3.57 -8.77
C ILE A 114 20.48 -3.99 -10.07
N SER A 115 21.51 -3.26 -10.48
CA SER A 115 22.36 -3.66 -11.61
C SER A 115 23.30 -4.79 -11.22
N ASN A 116 23.66 -5.65 -12.18
CA ASN A 116 24.60 -6.74 -11.92
C ASN A 116 25.97 -6.23 -11.44
N GLU A 117 26.41 -5.07 -11.95
CA GLU A 117 27.68 -4.45 -11.58
C GLU A 117 27.74 -4.09 -10.09
N ILE A 118 26.71 -3.41 -9.58
CA ILE A 118 26.63 -3.00 -8.17
C ILE A 118 26.50 -4.23 -7.25
N LEU A 119 25.75 -5.25 -7.68
CA LEU A 119 25.63 -6.49 -6.92
C LEU A 119 26.98 -7.23 -6.81
N LEU A 120 27.76 -7.27 -7.89
CA LEU A 120 29.09 -7.89 -7.88
C LEU A 120 30.09 -7.12 -7.01
N GLU A 121 30.00 -5.79 -6.91
CA GLU A 121 30.81 -5.03 -5.95
C GLU A 121 30.47 -5.39 -4.49
N LEU A 122 29.21 -5.67 -4.19
CA LEU A 122 28.80 -6.17 -2.87
C LEU A 122 29.32 -7.60 -2.61
N VAL A 123 29.33 -8.47 -3.61
CA VAL A 123 29.95 -9.80 -3.49
C VAL A 123 31.43 -9.66 -3.14
N LYS A 124 32.18 -8.82 -3.89
CA LYS A 124 33.61 -8.58 -3.63
C LYS A 124 33.87 -8.05 -2.21
N TRP A 125 32.97 -7.23 -1.68
CA TRP A 125 33.07 -6.79 -0.29
C TRP A 125 33.09 -7.99 0.68
N TYR A 126 32.22 -8.97 0.47
CA TYR A 126 32.10 -10.16 1.32
C TYR A 126 32.99 -11.35 0.92
N THR A 127 33.79 -11.25 -0.15
CA THR A 127 34.81 -12.24 -0.50
C THR A 127 36.22 -11.75 -0.20
N ASP A 128 36.52 -10.48 -0.48
CA ASP A 128 37.90 -9.98 -0.55
C ASP A 128 38.24 -9.01 0.59
N ILE A 129 37.30 -8.15 1.00
CA ILE A 129 37.56 -7.05 1.94
C ILE A 129 37.16 -7.43 3.36
N PHE A 130 35.95 -7.95 3.53
CA PHE A 130 35.39 -8.37 4.81
C PHE A 130 34.69 -9.73 4.63
N PRO A 131 35.47 -10.83 4.54
CA PRO A 131 34.94 -12.14 4.20
C PRO A 131 33.78 -12.57 5.11
N ASN A 132 32.66 -12.97 4.52
CA ASN A 132 31.50 -13.50 5.23
C ASN A 132 30.90 -14.66 4.42
N SER A 133 31.04 -15.90 4.93
CA SER A 133 30.55 -17.12 4.25
C SER A 133 29.04 -17.08 3.98
N ASN A 134 28.28 -16.32 4.77
CA ASN A 134 26.84 -16.20 4.64
C ASN A 134 26.37 -15.17 3.62
N LEU A 135 27.27 -14.33 3.09
CA LEU A 135 26.96 -13.24 2.16
C LEU A 135 27.91 -13.19 0.96
N ASN A 136 28.70 -14.25 0.72
CA ASN A 136 29.74 -14.31 -0.30
C ASN A 136 29.25 -14.64 -1.73
N SER A 137 27.94 -14.71 -1.96
CA SER A 137 27.39 -15.00 -3.29
C SER A 137 26.15 -14.17 -3.59
N THR A 138 25.86 -13.94 -4.88
CA THR A 138 24.67 -13.17 -5.30
C THR A 138 23.37 -13.79 -4.77
N GLN A 139 23.26 -15.11 -4.77
CA GLN A 139 22.11 -15.84 -4.23
C GLN A 139 21.95 -15.60 -2.73
N LYS A 140 23.02 -15.78 -1.94
CA LYS A 140 23.01 -15.55 -0.50
C LYS A 140 22.66 -14.10 -0.15
N LEU A 141 23.20 -13.13 -0.88
CA LEU A 141 22.87 -11.70 -0.72
C LEU A 141 21.38 -11.41 -0.97
N CYS A 142 20.84 -11.91 -2.08
CA CYS A 142 19.43 -11.69 -2.45
C CYS A 142 18.44 -12.40 -1.52
N LEU A 143 18.84 -13.50 -0.88
CA LEU A 143 18.00 -14.24 0.07
C LEU A 143 18.08 -13.68 1.49
N LYS A 144 19.30 -13.47 2.02
CA LYS A 144 19.52 -13.20 3.45
C LYS A 144 19.44 -11.71 3.82
N ILE A 145 19.93 -10.78 2.98
CA ILE A 145 19.89 -9.34 3.33
C ILE A 145 18.47 -8.78 3.49
N PRO A 146 17.49 -9.09 2.61
CA PRO A 146 16.12 -8.61 2.80
C PRO A 146 15.49 -9.06 4.12
N GLN A 147 15.94 -10.19 4.67
CA GLN A 147 15.44 -10.77 5.92
C GLN A 147 15.95 -10.05 7.17
N VAL A 148 16.96 -9.19 7.07
CA VAL A 148 17.53 -8.44 8.21
C VAL A 148 16.47 -7.61 8.95
N LYS A 149 15.44 -7.14 8.24
CA LYS A 149 14.27 -6.45 8.81
C LYS A 149 13.46 -7.29 9.80
N ASN A 150 13.54 -8.61 9.69
CA ASN A 150 12.83 -9.55 10.54
C ASN A 150 13.73 -10.08 11.67
N THR A 151 15.05 -10.11 11.48
CA THR A 151 16.02 -10.66 12.43
C THR A 151 16.55 -9.61 13.41
N SER A 152 16.61 -8.35 13.00
CA SER A 152 17.18 -7.25 13.79
C SER A 152 16.12 -6.31 14.38
N THR A 153 16.47 -5.60 15.45
CA THR A 153 15.57 -4.59 16.04
C THR A 153 15.42 -3.39 15.11
N LYS A 154 14.21 -2.77 15.14
CA LYS A 154 13.94 -1.54 14.38
C LYS A 154 14.92 -0.41 14.71
N GLU A 155 15.35 -0.34 15.97
CA GLU A 155 16.31 0.66 16.45
C GLU A 155 17.69 0.50 15.78
N LEU A 156 18.21 -0.73 15.70
CA LEU A 156 19.51 -0.99 15.07
C LEU A 156 19.51 -0.63 13.58
N LEU A 157 18.46 -1.00 12.86
CA LEU A 157 18.31 -0.63 11.45
C LEU A 157 18.19 0.89 11.27
N LEU A 158 17.43 1.56 12.12
CA LEU A 158 17.29 3.02 12.08
C LEU A 158 18.63 3.72 12.35
N ASN A 159 19.41 3.22 13.32
CA ASN A 159 20.76 3.71 13.60
C ASN A 159 21.70 3.51 12.40
N TYR A 160 21.59 2.39 11.69
CA TYR A 160 22.35 2.14 10.48
C TYR A 160 21.99 3.16 9.37
N TYR A 161 20.70 3.35 9.07
CA TYR A 161 20.26 4.30 8.04
C TYR A 161 20.63 5.75 8.37
N THR A 162 20.48 6.18 9.63
CA THR A 162 20.84 7.54 10.05
C THR A 162 22.35 7.78 10.03
N SER A 163 23.16 6.74 10.30
CA SER A 163 24.62 6.82 10.14
C SER A 163 25.04 6.99 8.68
N ILE A 164 24.35 6.32 7.75
CA ILE A 164 24.54 6.52 6.30
C ILE A 164 24.21 7.97 5.92
N LEU A 165 23.02 8.45 6.30
CA LEU A 165 22.61 9.84 6.01
C LEU A 165 23.67 10.84 6.47
N LYS A 166 24.11 10.74 7.73
CA LYS A 166 25.13 11.62 8.31
C LYS A 166 26.44 11.61 7.51
N LYS A 167 26.95 10.43 7.12
CA LYS A 167 28.20 10.35 6.34
C LYS A 167 28.04 10.97 4.96
N PHE A 168 26.98 10.62 4.25
CA PHE A 168 26.82 11.00 2.84
C PHE A 168 26.36 12.45 2.66
N GLU A 169 25.66 13.05 3.63
CA GLU A 169 25.39 14.50 3.65
C GLU A 169 26.69 15.30 3.78
N MET A 170 27.61 14.86 4.66
CA MET A 170 28.91 15.50 4.82
C MET A 170 29.79 15.39 3.55
N LEU A 171 29.63 14.31 2.77
CA LEU A 171 30.35 14.17 1.50
C LEU A 171 29.74 15.05 0.42
N GLN A 172 28.40 15.13 0.34
CA GLN A 172 27.69 15.96 -0.64
C GLN A 172 28.00 17.45 -0.49
N SER A 173 28.22 17.95 0.74
CA SER A 173 28.53 19.37 0.97
C SER A 173 29.94 19.79 0.56
N ASN A 174 30.84 18.82 0.28
CA ASN A 174 32.28 19.06 0.18
C ASN A 174 32.86 18.92 -1.23
N ASP A 175 32.11 18.48 -2.25
CA ASP A 175 32.62 18.25 -3.61
C ASP A 175 31.77 18.92 -4.71
N THR A 176 32.45 19.51 -5.69
CA THR A 176 31.84 20.10 -6.89
C THR A 176 32.07 19.21 -8.11
N ASN A 177 30.98 18.62 -8.61
CA ASN A 177 30.78 18.02 -9.93
C ASN A 177 31.63 16.78 -10.24
N ASN A 178 31.14 15.60 -9.84
CA ASN A 178 31.60 14.32 -10.40
C ASN A 178 30.47 13.26 -10.47
N ILE A 179 30.72 12.15 -11.18
CA ILE A 179 29.81 10.98 -11.29
C ILE A 179 29.40 10.44 -9.90
N ASP A 180 30.28 10.61 -8.91
CA ASP A 180 30.04 10.23 -7.51
C ASP A 180 28.83 10.95 -6.89
N ASP A 181 28.49 12.17 -7.36
CA ASP A 181 27.37 12.96 -6.84
C ASP A 181 26.02 12.28 -7.07
N GLN A 182 25.84 11.57 -8.20
CA GLN A 182 24.59 10.86 -8.51
C GLN A 182 24.39 9.63 -7.63
N ILE A 183 25.49 8.92 -7.31
CA ILE A 183 25.46 7.77 -6.41
C ILE A 183 25.17 8.26 -4.98
N ILE A 184 25.82 9.34 -4.55
CA ILE A 184 25.58 9.96 -3.24
C ILE A 184 24.11 10.43 -3.13
N GLU A 185 23.58 11.12 -4.14
CA GLU A 185 22.17 11.54 -4.17
C GLU A 185 21.23 10.34 -4.07
N SER A 186 21.54 9.25 -4.78
CA SER A 186 20.77 8.00 -4.72
C SER A 186 20.83 7.36 -3.33
N ILE A 187 22.00 7.33 -2.68
CA ILE A 187 22.17 6.81 -1.31
C ILE A 187 21.38 7.63 -0.31
N LEU A 188 21.44 8.96 -0.39
CA LEU A 188 20.69 9.85 0.48
C LEU A 188 19.19 9.62 0.32
N LYS A 189 18.71 9.61 -0.93
CA LYS A 189 17.32 9.32 -1.27
C LYS A 189 16.85 7.97 -0.71
N GLU A 190 17.58 6.89 -0.98
CA GLU A 190 17.20 5.56 -0.52
C GLU A 190 17.25 5.44 1.01
N SER A 191 18.25 6.03 1.66
CA SER A 191 18.34 6.06 3.13
C SER A 191 17.17 6.81 3.75
N SER A 192 16.80 7.98 3.22
CA SER A 192 15.63 8.73 3.67
C SER A 192 14.33 7.92 3.52
N LEU A 193 14.18 7.17 2.43
CA LEU A 193 13.03 6.28 2.22
C LEU A 193 13.02 5.13 3.25
N ARG A 194 14.16 4.50 3.54
CA ARG A 194 14.25 3.45 4.57
C ARG A 194 13.90 3.99 5.96
N VAL A 195 14.29 5.23 6.27
CA VAL A 195 13.88 5.89 7.52
C VAL A 195 12.37 6.13 7.54
N SER A 196 11.81 6.72 6.48
CA SER A 196 10.38 7.08 6.44
C SER A 196 9.45 5.86 6.51
N GLU A 197 9.85 4.74 5.91
CA GLU A 197 9.17 3.43 6.03
C GLU A 197 9.04 2.94 7.48
N ASN A 198 9.92 3.37 8.39
CA ASN A 198 9.91 3.02 9.81
C ASN A 198 9.12 4.00 10.68
N CYS A 199 8.67 5.13 10.13
CA CYS A 199 7.98 6.21 10.87
C CYS A 199 6.45 6.04 10.92
N GLY A 200 5.91 4.89 10.51
CA GLY A 200 4.48 4.61 10.49
C GLY A 200 3.79 5.06 9.20
N ARG A 201 2.48 4.79 9.09
CA ARG A 201 1.72 4.90 7.83
C ARG A 201 1.65 6.32 7.27
N THR A 202 1.55 7.32 8.13
CA THR A 202 1.46 8.74 7.76
C THR A 202 2.74 9.22 7.07
N ALA A 203 3.89 8.66 7.46
CA ALA A 203 5.20 8.97 6.91
C ALA A 203 5.63 8.02 5.77
N GLN A 204 4.81 7.01 5.43
CA GLN A 204 5.17 6.08 4.36
C GLN A 204 5.26 6.81 3.01
N PRO A 205 6.32 6.52 2.24
CA PRO A 205 6.48 7.08 0.90
C PRO A 205 5.37 6.57 -0.01
N SER A 206 5.27 7.16 -1.20
CA SER A 206 4.39 6.61 -2.22
C SER A 206 4.81 5.19 -2.59
N MET A 207 3.82 4.35 -2.87
CA MET A 207 4.06 2.95 -3.21
C MET A 207 3.07 2.48 -4.27
N THR A 208 3.42 1.40 -4.95
CA THR A 208 2.46 0.65 -5.76
C THR A 208 2.15 -0.65 -5.03
N ARG A 209 0.86 -0.92 -4.85
CA ARG A 209 0.33 -2.12 -4.21
C ARG A 209 -0.28 -3.03 -5.25
N GLU A 210 -0.09 -4.33 -5.08
CA GLU A 210 -0.70 -5.34 -5.92
C GLU A 210 -1.86 -6.02 -5.20
N PHE A 211 -2.93 -6.28 -5.93
CA PHE A 211 -4.13 -6.95 -5.44
C PHE A 211 -4.42 -8.17 -6.31
N LYS A 212 -4.44 -9.33 -5.67
CA LYS A 212 -4.77 -10.60 -6.30
C LYS A 212 -6.10 -11.07 -5.77
N MET A 213 -7.03 -11.35 -6.66
CA MET A 213 -8.36 -11.83 -6.31
C MET A 213 -8.57 -13.21 -6.92
N ASP A 214 -9.27 -14.07 -6.20
CA ASP A 214 -9.71 -15.35 -6.74
C ASP A 214 -10.64 -15.09 -7.92
N ASN A 215 -10.55 -15.93 -8.95
CA ASN A 215 -11.31 -15.81 -10.20
C ASN A 215 -11.01 -14.52 -11.01
N LEU A 216 -9.86 -13.89 -10.84
CA LEU A 216 -9.37 -12.82 -11.72
C LEU A 216 -7.96 -13.14 -12.19
N ASP A 217 -7.76 -13.24 -13.51
CA ASP A 217 -6.46 -13.61 -14.08
C ASP A 217 -5.42 -12.49 -13.93
N GLN A 218 -5.88 -11.24 -14.01
CA GLN A 218 -5.02 -10.06 -13.88
C GLN A 218 -4.81 -9.66 -12.42
N THR A 219 -3.55 -9.43 -12.03
CA THR A 219 -3.23 -8.72 -10.78
C THR A 219 -3.54 -7.23 -10.94
N VAL A 220 -4.39 -6.69 -10.06
CA VAL A 220 -4.73 -5.26 -10.05
C VAL A 220 -3.61 -4.48 -9.36
N LYS A 221 -3.15 -3.40 -9.99
CA LYS A 221 -2.06 -2.56 -9.47
C LYS A 221 -2.57 -1.17 -9.14
N LEU A 222 -2.37 -0.71 -7.91
CA LEU A 222 -2.79 0.63 -7.47
C LEU A 222 -1.59 1.41 -6.96
N TYR A 223 -1.41 2.61 -7.47
CA TYR A 223 -0.49 3.59 -6.92
C TYR A 223 -1.17 4.33 -5.78
N GLU A 224 -0.52 4.30 -4.62
CA GLU A 224 -0.88 5.03 -3.41
C GLU A 224 0.15 6.15 -3.20
N PRO A 225 -0.24 7.42 -3.37
CA PRO A 225 0.61 8.55 -3.02
C PRO A 225 1.07 8.50 -1.55
N SER A 226 2.18 9.19 -1.26
CA SER A 226 2.52 9.53 0.12
C SER A 226 1.38 10.34 0.71
N LEU A 227 1.01 10.09 1.96
CA LEU A 227 -0.05 10.85 2.58
C LEU A 227 0.47 12.27 2.85
N THR A 228 -0.01 13.24 2.08
CA THR A 228 0.21 14.67 2.35
C THR A 228 -1.16 15.26 2.68
N ALA A 229 -1.35 15.73 3.92
CA ALA A 229 -2.64 16.21 4.46
C ALA A 229 -3.74 15.12 4.62
N ASP A 230 -4.98 15.54 4.93
CA ASP A 230 -6.16 14.72 5.26
C ASP A 230 -6.75 13.93 4.07
N ASN A 231 -5.95 13.55 3.09
CA ASN A 231 -6.41 12.87 1.87
C ASN A 231 -6.58 11.36 2.07
N LEU A 232 -7.57 10.96 2.89
CA LEU A 232 -7.92 9.56 3.17
C LEU A 232 -8.13 8.72 1.89
N GLY A 233 -8.63 9.35 0.81
CA GLY A 233 -8.87 8.72 -0.49
C GLY A 233 -7.59 8.29 -1.24
N TRP A 234 -6.40 8.66 -0.79
CA TRP A 234 -5.14 8.20 -1.39
C TRP A 234 -4.68 6.82 -0.91
N LYS A 235 -5.34 6.25 0.11
CA LYS A 235 -5.04 4.91 0.64
C LYS A 235 -6.13 3.93 0.30
N THR A 236 -5.74 2.68 0.06
CA THR A 236 -6.69 1.59 -0.14
C THR A 236 -7.11 1.02 1.22
N TRP A 237 -8.41 0.86 1.43
CA TRP A 237 -9.00 0.37 2.69
C TRP A 237 -9.50 -1.06 2.56
N GLY A 238 -9.49 -1.84 3.65
CA GLY A 238 -9.84 -3.27 3.62
C GLY A 238 -11.23 -3.56 3.06
N SER A 239 -12.21 -2.68 3.32
CA SER A 239 -13.57 -2.76 2.76
C SER A 239 -13.57 -2.89 1.23
N SER A 240 -12.69 -2.15 0.55
CA SER A 240 -12.61 -2.18 -0.91
C SER A 240 -12.09 -3.52 -1.45
N LEU A 241 -11.18 -4.20 -0.75
CA LEU A 241 -10.70 -5.52 -1.15
C LEU A 241 -11.80 -6.58 -0.99
N ILE A 242 -12.53 -6.56 0.12
CA ILE A 242 -13.64 -7.49 0.37
C ILE A 242 -14.72 -7.32 -0.71
N LEU A 243 -15.12 -6.07 -0.97
CA LEU A 243 -16.13 -5.79 -1.99
C LEU A 243 -15.64 -6.19 -3.39
N SER A 244 -14.37 -5.93 -3.72
CA SER A 244 -13.78 -6.32 -5.01
C SER A 244 -13.84 -7.83 -5.23
N GLN A 245 -13.45 -8.62 -4.23
CA GLN A 245 -13.51 -10.08 -4.31
C GLN A 245 -14.95 -10.58 -4.51
N LYS A 246 -15.93 -10.00 -3.81
CA LYS A 246 -17.36 -10.33 -4.01
C LYS A 246 -17.82 -9.99 -5.42
N MET A 247 -17.49 -8.79 -5.91
CA MET A 247 -17.89 -8.35 -7.25
C MET A 247 -17.28 -9.23 -8.35
N VAL A 248 -16.01 -9.60 -8.22
CA VAL A 248 -15.34 -10.53 -9.13
C VAL A 248 -16.07 -11.89 -9.14
N ASN A 249 -16.42 -12.42 -7.97
CA ASN A 249 -17.14 -13.68 -7.85
C ASN A 249 -18.58 -13.62 -8.41
N PHE A 250 -19.28 -12.51 -8.21
CA PHE A 250 -20.60 -12.29 -8.80
C PHE A 250 -20.53 -12.26 -10.32
N LEU A 251 -19.57 -11.50 -10.88
CA LEU A 251 -19.35 -11.46 -12.32
C LEU A 251 -18.96 -12.84 -12.85
N ASN A 252 -18.11 -13.60 -12.17
CA ASN A 252 -17.71 -14.93 -12.63
C ASN A 252 -18.91 -15.88 -12.86
N ASN A 253 -20.01 -15.69 -12.13
CA ASN A 253 -21.25 -16.47 -12.28
C ASN A 253 -22.30 -15.75 -13.14
N TYR A 254 -22.06 -14.50 -13.53
CA TYR A 254 -22.98 -13.68 -14.28
C TYR A 254 -23.07 -14.14 -15.74
N LYS A 255 -24.28 -14.47 -16.19
CA LYS A 255 -24.55 -14.80 -17.58
C LYS A 255 -24.99 -13.56 -18.31
N TYR A 256 -24.04 -12.89 -18.99
CA TYR A 256 -24.39 -11.77 -19.85
C TYR A 256 -25.21 -12.27 -21.04
N SER A 257 -26.46 -11.82 -21.15
CA SER A 257 -27.25 -11.99 -22.36
C SER A 257 -27.01 -10.81 -23.30
N ASN A 258 -26.43 -11.06 -24.47
CA ASN A 258 -26.29 -10.08 -25.58
C ASN A 258 -27.66 -9.62 -26.16
N GLN A 259 -28.75 -9.64 -25.38
CA GLN A 259 -30.12 -9.44 -25.85
C GLN A 259 -30.59 -7.99 -25.76
N SER A 260 -29.89 -7.11 -25.04
CA SER A 260 -30.17 -5.67 -25.00
C SER A 260 -29.04 -4.89 -25.67
N ASP A 261 -29.37 -4.06 -26.65
CA ASP A 261 -28.45 -3.03 -27.20
C ASP A 261 -28.17 -1.90 -26.18
N ASP A 262 -28.86 -1.93 -25.03
CA ASP A 262 -28.73 -0.94 -23.98
C ASP A 262 -27.33 -0.93 -23.36
N LYS A 263 -26.83 0.28 -23.16
CA LYS A 263 -25.54 0.55 -22.51
C LYS A 263 -25.60 0.15 -21.04
N LEU A 264 -24.74 -0.77 -20.62
CA LEU A 264 -24.55 -1.10 -19.21
C LEU A 264 -23.74 0.01 -18.53
N ARG A 265 -24.28 0.62 -17.47
CA ARG A 265 -23.65 1.75 -16.79
C ARG A 265 -23.37 1.45 -15.33
N ILE A 266 -22.11 1.63 -14.92
CA ILE A 266 -21.63 1.38 -13.56
C ILE A 266 -21.04 2.67 -12.99
N LEU A 267 -21.39 2.97 -11.74
CA LEU A 267 -20.87 4.09 -10.97
C LEU A 267 -20.24 3.60 -9.67
N GLU A 268 -19.01 4.00 -9.38
CA GLU A 268 -18.41 3.84 -8.06
C GLU A 268 -18.42 5.19 -7.32
N LEU A 269 -19.00 5.22 -6.13
CA LEU A 269 -19.07 6.41 -5.27
C LEU A 269 -17.96 6.36 -4.22
N GLY A 270 -17.11 7.40 -4.17
CA GLY A 270 -16.01 7.46 -3.21
C GLY A 270 -14.98 6.37 -3.47
N ALA A 271 -14.50 6.29 -4.72
CA ALA A 271 -13.65 5.21 -5.20
C ALA A 271 -12.27 5.16 -4.51
N GLY A 272 -11.80 6.28 -3.96
CA GLY A 272 -10.46 6.42 -3.40
C GLY A 272 -9.38 6.06 -4.42
N THR A 273 -8.68 4.95 -4.17
CA THR A 273 -7.68 4.41 -5.10
C THR A 273 -8.29 3.67 -6.30
N GLY A 274 -9.58 3.33 -6.24
CA GLY A 274 -10.36 2.72 -7.33
C GLY A 274 -10.41 1.19 -7.33
N LEU A 275 -10.05 0.52 -6.22
CA LEU A 275 -9.90 -0.94 -6.20
C LEU A 275 -11.16 -1.67 -6.68
N VAL A 276 -12.36 -1.25 -6.27
CA VAL A 276 -13.60 -1.96 -6.59
C VAL A 276 -13.95 -1.83 -8.07
N GLY A 277 -14.05 -0.60 -8.57
CA GLY A 277 -14.38 -0.36 -9.97
C GLY A 277 -13.33 -0.89 -10.94
N ILE A 278 -12.04 -0.80 -10.60
CA ILE A 278 -10.95 -1.37 -11.42
C ILE A 278 -11.04 -2.90 -11.45
N SER A 279 -11.24 -3.55 -10.30
CA SER A 279 -11.37 -5.01 -10.24
C SER A 279 -12.58 -5.51 -11.01
N TRP A 280 -13.72 -4.81 -10.86
CA TRP A 280 -14.93 -5.07 -11.64
C TRP A 280 -14.67 -4.95 -13.14
N SER A 281 -14.00 -3.87 -13.56
CA SER A 281 -13.65 -3.60 -14.96
C SER A 281 -12.72 -4.66 -15.55
N CYS A 282 -11.70 -5.07 -14.79
CA CYS A 282 -10.78 -6.14 -15.19
C CYS A 282 -11.54 -7.46 -15.42
N LYS A 283 -12.40 -7.86 -14.47
CA LYS A 283 -13.17 -9.10 -14.60
C LYS A 283 -14.16 -9.04 -15.76
N TRP A 284 -14.84 -7.90 -15.92
CA TRP A 284 -15.74 -7.68 -17.05
C TRP A 284 -15.01 -7.83 -18.38
N LYS A 285 -13.86 -7.18 -18.54
CA LYS A 285 -13.03 -7.25 -19.74
C LYS A 285 -12.52 -8.68 -20.01
N GLU A 286 -12.12 -9.41 -18.98
CA GLU A 286 -11.74 -10.83 -19.07
C GLU A 286 -12.90 -11.68 -19.59
N MET A 287 -14.08 -11.59 -18.98
CA MET A 287 -15.25 -12.36 -19.40
C MET A 287 -15.70 -12.03 -20.82
N MET A 288 -15.74 -10.74 -21.19
CA MET A 288 -16.16 -10.33 -22.52
C MET A 288 -15.18 -10.75 -23.59
N LYS A 289 -13.87 -10.82 -23.28
CA LYS A 289 -12.88 -11.41 -24.18
C LYS A 289 -13.16 -12.89 -24.47
N LEU A 290 -13.62 -13.63 -23.46
CA LEU A 290 -13.94 -15.05 -23.60
C LEU A 290 -15.25 -15.27 -24.39
N THR A 291 -16.25 -14.41 -24.22
CA THR A 291 -17.59 -14.60 -24.83
C THR A 291 -17.73 -13.94 -26.21
N ASN A 292 -17.16 -12.74 -26.40
CA ASN A 292 -17.38 -11.88 -27.57
C ASN A 292 -16.06 -11.53 -28.31
N GLY A 293 -14.92 -12.14 -27.93
CA GLY A 293 -13.62 -11.82 -28.50
C GLY A 293 -13.16 -10.40 -28.16
N ASN A 294 -12.54 -9.69 -29.10
CA ASN A 294 -12.06 -8.32 -28.84
C ASN A 294 -13.17 -7.24 -28.87
N ASN A 295 -14.42 -7.62 -29.15
CA ASN A 295 -15.54 -6.67 -29.17
C ASN A 295 -16.14 -6.54 -27.77
N LEU A 296 -15.75 -5.48 -27.07
CA LEU A 296 -16.36 -5.15 -25.79
C LEU A 296 -17.80 -4.65 -26.00
N PRO A 297 -18.75 -5.10 -25.16
CA PRO A 297 -20.12 -4.59 -25.21
C PRO A 297 -20.15 -3.10 -24.85
N ASN A 298 -21.26 -2.45 -25.16
CA ASN A 298 -21.50 -1.05 -24.82
C ASN A 298 -21.59 -0.91 -23.29
N THR A 299 -20.46 -0.61 -22.64
CA THR A 299 -20.35 -0.48 -21.18
C THR A 299 -19.66 0.83 -20.83
N GLU A 300 -20.14 1.51 -19.80
CA GLU A 300 -19.50 2.70 -19.23
C GLU A 300 -19.34 2.54 -17.74
N ILE A 301 -18.08 2.65 -17.29
CA ILE A 301 -17.70 2.52 -15.90
C ILE A 301 -17.12 3.85 -15.46
N ILE A 302 -17.73 4.44 -14.43
CA ILE A 302 -17.35 5.75 -13.92
C ILE A 302 -16.96 5.62 -12.46
N LEU A 303 -15.70 5.89 -12.18
CA LEU A 303 -15.16 5.85 -10.83
C LEU A 303 -15.08 7.29 -10.34
N THR A 304 -15.70 7.59 -9.20
CA THR A 304 -15.86 8.98 -8.77
C THR A 304 -15.31 9.25 -7.38
N ASP A 305 -14.74 10.44 -7.23
CA ASP A 305 -14.22 10.94 -5.96
C ASP A 305 -14.05 12.47 -6.01
N LEU A 306 -13.43 13.05 -4.98
CA LEU A 306 -13.10 14.47 -4.86
C LEU A 306 -12.01 14.89 -5.88
N PRO A 307 -11.96 16.18 -6.26
CA PRO A 307 -11.01 16.69 -7.27
C PRO A 307 -9.55 16.29 -7.06
N GLU A 308 -9.08 16.29 -5.82
CA GLU A 308 -7.73 15.95 -5.40
C GLU A 308 -7.40 14.44 -5.49
N ILE A 309 -8.42 13.58 -5.56
CA ILE A 309 -8.28 12.13 -5.66
C ILE A 309 -8.35 11.68 -7.14
N VAL A 310 -9.19 12.33 -7.95
CA VAL A 310 -9.48 11.93 -9.34
C VAL A 310 -8.24 11.80 -10.22
N GLY A 311 -7.23 12.66 -10.05
CA GLY A 311 -5.96 12.55 -10.79
C GLY A 311 -5.23 11.23 -10.54
N ASN A 312 -5.21 10.78 -9.28
CA ASN A 312 -4.63 9.49 -8.91
C ASN A 312 -5.49 8.31 -9.38
N LEU A 313 -6.82 8.46 -9.26
CA LEU A 313 -7.78 7.46 -9.72
C LEU A 313 -7.63 7.19 -11.24
N GLN A 314 -7.50 8.23 -12.06
CA GLN A 314 -7.26 8.07 -13.50
C GLN A 314 -5.91 7.40 -13.81
N ARG A 315 -4.87 7.69 -13.02
CA ARG A 315 -3.59 6.99 -13.11
C ARG A 315 -3.75 5.50 -12.82
N ASN A 316 -4.52 5.12 -11.80
CA ASN A 316 -4.75 3.72 -11.45
C ASN A 316 -5.56 2.98 -12.53
N ILE A 317 -6.56 3.62 -13.14
CA ILE A 317 -7.27 3.10 -14.31
C ILE A 317 -6.28 2.81 -15.46
N SER A 318 -5.35 3.75 -15.71
CA SER A 318 -4.37 3.64 -16.78
C SER A 318 -3.35 2.53 -16.56
N ILE A 319 -2.83 2.37 -15.33
CA ILE A 319 -1.88 1.29 -14.99
C ILE A 319 -2.48 -0.10 -15.24
N ASN A 320 -3.80 -0.23 -15.14
CA ASN A 320 -4.51 -1.50 -15.36
C ASN A 320 -5.05 -1.66 -16.80
N ASN A 321 -4.71 -0.75 -17.72
CA ASN A 321 -5.13 -0.78 -19.13
C ASN A 321 -6.67 -0.79 -19.34
N LEU A 322 -7.36 0.06 -18.59
CA LEU A 322 -8.83 0.15 -18.58
C LEU A 322 -9.40 1.44 -19.19
N ASN A 323 -8.56 2.30 -19.77
CA ASN A 323 -8.97 3.59 -20.36
C ASN A 323 -10.04 3.46 -21.47
N ASP A 324 -10.24 2.27 -22.01
CA ASP A 324 -11.23 1.95 -23.04
C ASP A 324 -12.64 1.70 -22.48
N ILE A 325 -12.77 1.36 -21.19
CA ILE A 325 -14.06 1.02 -20.56
C ILE A 325 -14.37 1.81 -19.27
N ALA A 326 -13.33 2.34 -18.63
CA ALA A 326 -13.42 3.03 -17.36
C ALA A 326 -12.80 4.42 -17.41
N ARG A 327 -13.39 5.37 -16.68
CA ARG A 327 -12.87 6.73 -16.50
C ARG A 327 -13.10 7.24 -15.09
N ALA A 328 -12.19 8.09 -14.64
CA ALA A 328 -12.34 8.82 -13.39
C ALA A 328 -13.11 10.12 -13.62
N SER A 329 -13.96 10.52 -12.67
CA SER A 329 -14.69 11.78 -12.73
C SER A 329 -14.88 12.39 -11.34
N VAL A 330 -14.98 13.72 -11.27
CA VAL A 330 -15.27 14.42 -10.01
C VAL A 330 -16.74 14.24 -9.64
N LEU A 331 -17.00 13.77 -8.41
CA LEU A 331 -18.32 13.80 -7.80
C LEU A 331 -18.19 14.19 -6.32
N ASP A 332 -18.38 15.48 -6.05
CA ASP A 332 -18.51 16.01 -4.70
C ASP A 332 -19.96 15.81 -4.22
N TRP A 333 -20.16 14.98 -3.19
CA TRP A 333 -21.48 14.68 -2.66
C TRP A 333 -22.18 15.89 -2.04
N THR A 334 -21.42 16.92 -1.64
CA THR A 334 -21.97 18.19 -1.13
C THR A 334 -22.50 19.08 -2.26
N ASN A 335 -22.00 18.92 -3.48
CA ASN A 335 -22.41 19.67 -4.65
C ASN A 335 -22.29 18.85 -5.96
N PRO A 336 -23.23 17.94 -6.24
CA PRO A 336 -23.15 17.01 -7.38
C PRO A 336 -23.51 17.66 -8.73
N LYS A 337 -23.75 18.98 -8.78
CA LYS A 337 -24.35 19.65 -9.96
C LYS A 337 -23.55 19.48 -11.25
N SER A 338 -22.22 19.58 -11.17
CA SER A 338 -21.34 19.42 -12.34
C SER A 338 -21.44 18.01 -12.91
N PHE A 339 -21.39 16.99 -12.05
CA PHE A 339 -21.53 15.61 -12.45
C PHE A 339 -22.92 15.32 -13.01
N ILE A 340 -23.97 15.83 -12.37
CA ILE A 340 -25.33 15.72 -12.91
C ILE A 340 -25.36 16.33 -14.33
N GLN A 341 -24.86 17.54 -14.54
CA GLN A 341 -24.88 18.16 -15.87
C GLN A 341 -24.14 17.34 -16.95
N GLU A 342 -23.06 16.64 -16.59
CA GLU A 342 -22.28 15.81 -17.53
C GLU A 342 -22.91 14.44 -17.79
N TYR A 343 -23.56 13.83 -16.77
CA TYR A 343 -23.96 12.42 -16.78
C TYR A 343 -25.46 12.16 -16.65
N SER A 344 -26.29 13.18 -16.37
CA SER A 344 -27.70 13.02 -15.93
C SER A 344 -28.68 12.54 -16.98
N ASN A 345 -28.28 12.43 -18.24
CA ASN A 345 -29.21 11.99 -19.28
C ASN A 345 -29.64 10.52 -19.07
N GLU A 346 -28.83 9.74 -18.36
CA GLU A 346 -29.12 8.36 -18.03
C GLU A 346 -28.72 8.08 -16.57
N LYS A 347 -29.42 7.15 -15.90
CA LYS A 347 -29.02 6.63 -14.59
C LYS A 347 -28.12 5.39 -14.73
N PHE A 348 -27.61 4.85 -13.63
CA PHE A 348 -26.71 3.70 -13.59
C PHE A 348 -27.43 2.41 -13.23
N ASP A 349 -27.03 1.31 -13.86
CA ASP A 349 -27.52 -0.04 -13.56
C ASP A 349 -26.92 -0.57 -12.26
N ILE A 350 -25.63 -0.29 -12.04
CA ILE A 350 -24.89 -0.75 -10.87
C ILE A 350 -24.25 0.45 -10.17
N ILE A 351 -24.43 0.55 -8.86
CA ILE A 351 -23.66 1.44 -7.99
C ILE A 351 -22.78 0.60 -7.05
N LEU A 352 -21.50 0.96 -6.95
CA LEU A 352 -20.52 0.35 -6.06
C LEU A 352 -20.12 1.36 -4.99
N VAL A 353 -20.13 0.97 -3.71
CA VAL A 353 -19.79 1.85 -2.59
C VAL A 353 -19.02 1.07 -1.53
N ALA A 354 -17.79 1.50 -1.21
CA ALA A 354 -16.96 0.87 -0.19
C ALA A 354 -16.51 1.89 0.86
N ASP A 355 -16.71 1.56 2.14
CA ASP A 355 -16.28 2.35 3.30
C ASP A 355 -16.70 3.85 3.33
N PRO A 356 -17.93 4.22 2.96
CA PRO A 356 -18.27 5.63 2.80
C PRO A 356 -18.49 6.40 4.11
N ILE A 357 -18.39 5.79 5.30
CA ILE A 357 -18.84 6.41 6.57
C ILE A 357 -17.66 6.74 7.49
N TYR A 358 -17.34 8.02 7.58
CA TYR A 358 -16.35 8.57 8.52
C TYR A 358 -16.74 9.95 9.08
N SER A 359 -17.97 10.43 8.80
CA SER A 359 -18.53 11.68 9.33
C SER A 359 -20.05 11.57 9.53
N PRO A 360 -20.65 12.32 10.49
CA PRO A 360 -22.10 12.29 10.78
C PRO A 360 -23.02 12.66 9.61
N LYS A 361 -22.49 13.32 8.56
CA LYS A 361 -23.24 13.73 7.36
C LYS A 361 -23.26 12.67 6.26
N HIS A 362 -22.37 11.68 6.33
CA HIS A 362 -22.21 10.69 5.28
C HIS A 362 -23.44 9.81 5.06
N PRO A 363 -24.20 9.40 6.10
CA PRO A 363 -25.44 8.66 5.89
C PRO A 363 -26.41 9.34 4.93
N GLU A 364 -26.63 10.65 5.09
CA GLU A 364 -27.49 11.43 4.19
C GLU A 364 -26.92 11.57 2.78
N TRP A 365 -25.62 11.89 2.67
CA TRP A 365 -24.97 12.07 1.37
C TRP A 365 -24.95 10.79 0.55
N VAL A 366 -24.57 9.66 1.16
CA VAL A 366 -24.53 8.35 0.51
C VAL A 366 -25.92 7.97 -0.01
N THR A 367 -26.95 8.07 0.86
CA THR A 367 -28.32 7.76 0.48
C THR A 367 -28.78 8.65 -0.68
N THR A 368 -28.51 9.96 -0.60
CA THR A 368 -28.87 10.92 -1.66
C THR A 368 -28.21 10.58 -2.99
N MET A 369 -26.92 10.21 -2.99
CA MET A 369 -26.19 9.87 -4.21
C MET A 369 -26.73 8.58 -4.83
N ILE A 370 -27.00 7.54 -4.03
CA ILE A 370 -27.61 6.29 -4.51
C ILE A 370 -28.98 6.59 -5.13
N SER A 371 -29.86 7.30 -4.43
CA SER A 371 -31.21 7.62 -4.90
C SER A 371 -31.21 8.48 -6.17
N THR A 372 -30.25 9.39 -6.29
CA THR A 372 -30.09 10.27 -7.46
C THR A 372 -29.67 9.46 -8.69
N PHE A 373 -28.67 8.58 -8.55
CA PHE A 373 -27.98 7.98 -9.70
C PHE A 373 -28.42 6.56 -10.05
N LEU A 374 -29.07 5.81 -9.16
CA LEU A 374 -29.50 4.43 -9.44
C LEU A 374 -30.75 4.41 -10.33
N LYS A 375 -30.73 3.61 -11.41
CA LYS A 375 -31.91 3.40 -12.28
C LYS A 375 -33.10 2.93 -11.45
N SER A 376 -34.27 3.49 -11.70
CA SER A 376 -35.52 3.18 -10.99
C SER A 376 -36.21 1.95 -11.60
N ASN A 377 -35.54 0.80 -11.55
CA ASN A 377 -36.10 -0.49 -11.97
C ASN A 377 -35.65 -1.61 -11.01
N ASN A 378 -36.25 -2.80 -11.17
CA ASN A 378 -36.01 -3.95 -10.29
C ASN A 378 -34.71 -4.71 -10.61
N ASP A 379 -34.00 -4.33 -11.68
CA ASP A 379 -32.74 -4.96 -12.09
C ASP A 379 -31.52 -4.17 -11.62
N ALA A 380 -31.68 -2.88 -11.35
CA ALA A 380 -30.63 -2.02 -10.85
C ALA A 380 -30.22 -2.44 -9.43
N ARG A 381 -28.91 -2.43 -9.17
CA ARG A 381 -28.32 -2.86 -7.90
C ARG A 381 -27.36 -1.83 -7.34
N CYS A 382 -27.38 -1.65 -6.03
CA CYS A 382 -26.31 -0.98 -5.31
C CYS A 382 -25.63 -1.99 -4.38
N TYR A 383 -24.31 -2.11 -4.48
CA TYR A 383 -23.48 -2.97 -3.65
C TYR A 383 -22.69 -2.12 -2.67
N LEU A 384 -23.00 -2.27 -1.39
CA LEU A 384 -22.47 -1.44 -0.31
C LEU A 384 -21.69 -2.30 0.69
N GLN A 385 -20.43 -1.94 0.92
CA GLN A 385 -19.56 -2.57 1.94
C GLN A 385 -19.17 -1.55 3.00
N LEU A 386 -19.35 -1.90 4.28
CA LEU A 386 -18.95 -1.07 5.42
C LEU A 386 -18.15 -1.86 6.44
N PRO A 387 -17.13 -1.26 7.08
CA PRO A 387 -16.51 -1.84 8.26
C PRO A 387 -17.42 -1.64 9.48
N ILE A 388 -17.42 -2.62 10.37
CA ILE A 388 -18.14 -2.59 11.65
C ILE A 388 -17.21 -2.01 12.71
N ARG A 389 -17.15 -0.67 12.77
CA ARG A 389 -16.37 0.07 13.78
C ARG A 389 -17.25 0.58 14.92
N ALA A 390 -16.76 0.58 16.16
CA ALA A 390 -17.54 1.07 17.29
C ALA A 390 -17.87 2.58 17.17
N LYS A 391 -16.91 3.39 16.71
CA LYS A 391 -17.02 4.85 16.55
C LYS A 391 -18.22 5.26 15.69
N TYR A 392 -18.43 4.59 14.56
CA TYR A 392 -19.45 4.96 13.57
C TYR A 392 -20.75 4.13 13.66
N LYS A 393 -21.07 3.60 14.85
CA LYS A 393 -22.24 2.73 15.03
C LYS A 393 -23.56 3.48 14.78
N GLU A 394 -23.65 4.72 15.24
CA GLU A 394 -24.86 5.55 15.09
C GLU A 394 -25.07 5.95 13.63
N GLU A 395 -24.00 6.34 12.94
CA GLU A 395 -24.01 6.71 11.52
C GLU A 395 -24.39 5.53 10.64
N ARG A 396 -23.86 4.33 10.91
CA ARG A 396 -24.29 3.12 10.19
C ARG A 396 -25.78 2.82 10.41
N SER A 397 -26.27 2.98 11.64
CA SER A 397 -27.69 2.74 11.96
C SER A 397 -28.59 3.73 11.21
N LYS A 398 -28.20 5.00 11.21
CA LYS A 398 -28.88 6.07 10.48
C LYS A 398 -28.90 5.84 8.96
N LEU A 399 -27.80 5.33 8.38
CA LEU A 399 -27.74 4.97 6.97
C LEU A 399 -28.79 3.90 6.63
N TRP A 400 -28.96 2.88 7.48
CA TRP A 400 -29.97 1.84 7.28
C TRP A 400 -31.39 2.37 7.32
N GLU A 401 -31.67 3.31 8.23
CA GLU A 401 -32.98 3.96 8.32
C GLU A 401 -33.28 4.81 7.08
N LEU A 402 -32.29 5.58 6.61
CA LEU A 402 -32.42 6.44 5.43
C LEU A 402 -32.63 5.65 4.14
N LEU A 403 -31.85 4.58 3.92
CA LEU A 403 -32.02 3.72 2.75
C LEU A 403 -33.42 3.10 2.71
N LYS A 404 -33.93 2.64 3.86
CA LYS A 404 -35.30 2.11 3.96
C LYS A 404 -36.35 3.19 3.70
N HIS A 405 -36.17 4.39 4.26
CA HIS A 405 -37.06 5.52 4.04
C HIS A 405 -37.16 5.89 2.56
N ASP A 406 -36.07 5.79 1.81
CA ASP A 406 -36.02 6.06 0.37
C ASP A 406 -36.58 4.92 -0.49
N ASN A 407 -37.12 3.84 0.09
CA ASN A 407 -37.60 2.64 -0.62
C ASN A 407 -36.47 1.82 -1.29
N LEU A 408 -35.27 1.86 -0.73
CA LEU A 408 -34.20 0.91 -1.08
C LEU A 408 -34.24 -0.27 -0.10
N LYS A 409 -34.64 -1.44 -0.59
CA LYS A 409 -34.67 -2.68 0.20
C LYS A 409 -33.35 -3.42 0.12
N THR A 410 -33.00 -4.13 1.20
CA THR A 410 -31.90 -5.08 1.21
C THR A 410 -32.34 -6.38 0.56
N VAL A 411 -31.68 -6.75 -0.54
CA VAL A 411 -31.88 -8.01 -1.27
C VAL A 411 -31.11 -9.14 -0.60
N SER A 412 -29.85 -8.87 -0.25
CA SER A 412 -28.97 -9.80 0.46
C SER A 412 -28.08 -9.03 1.44
N GLU A 413 -27.71 -9.70 2.54
CA GLU A 413 -26.82 -9.17 3.58
C GLU A 413 -25.85 -10.27 3.99
N GLU A 414 -24.58 -9.91 4.11
CA GLU A 414 -23.52 -10.82 4.55
C GLU A 414 -22.59 -10.11 5.52
N GLN A 415 -22.00 -10.87 6.44
CA GLN A 415 -20.92 -10.39 7.30
C GLN A 415 -19.62 -11.07 6.91
N ASP A 416 -18.55 -10.29 6.81
CA ASP A 416 -17.23 -10.76 6.43
C ASP A 416 -16.20 -10.37 7.47
N VAL A 417 -15.07 -11.08 7.46
CA VAL A 417 -13.89 -10.70 8.22
C VAL A 417 -12.75 -10.55 7.23
N GLY A 418 -12.08 -9.40 7.28
CA GLY A 418 -10.92 -9.10 6.44
C GLY A 418 -9.76 -8.58 7.27
N THR A 419 -8.60 -8.47 6.63
CA THR A 419 -7.41 -7.87 7.24
C THR A 419 -6.88 -6.79 6.31
N ASP A 420 -6.62 -5.62 6.87
CA ASP A 420 -5.92 -4.53 6.20
C ASP A 420 -4.67 -4.13 7.00
N ASP A 421 -3.99 -3.04 6.64
CA ASP A 421 -2.74 -2.69 7.35
C ASP A 421 -2.95 -2.24 8.81
N TRP A 422 -4.20 -2.15 9.30
CA TRP A 422 -4.52 -1.85 10.71
C TRP A 422 -5.03 -3.06 11.49
N GLY A 423 -5.13 -4.22 10.83
CA GLY A 423 -5.44 -5.50 11.46
C GLY A 423 -6.76 -6.08 10.96
N THR A 424 -7.30 -6.99 11.75
CA THR A 424 -8.54 -7.69 11.43
C THR A 424 -9.74 -6.80 11.73
N VAL A 425 -10.64 -6.68 10.75
CA VAL A 425 -11.85 -5.87 10.80
C VAL A 425 -13.04 -6.72 10.33
N GLU A 426 -14.16 -6.59 11.02
CA GLU A 426 -15.44 -7.16 10.58
C GLU A 426 -16.12 -6.18 9.64
N TYR A 427 -16.80 -6.69 8.62
CA TYR A 427 -17.50 -5.91 7.62
C TYR A 427 -18.94 -6.39 7.44
N ILE A 428 -19.79 -5.49 7.00
CA ILE A 428 -21.16 -5.78 6.57
C ILE A 428 -21.32 -5.40 5.10
N PHE A 429 -21.76 -6.37 4.32
CA PHE A 429 -22.13 -6.23 2.92
C PHE A 429 -23.65 -6.15 2.80
N LYS A 430 -24.14 -5.26 1.93
CA LYS A 430 -25.54 -5.24 1.50
C LYS A 430 -25.66 -5.07 0.00
N GLU A 431 -26.47 -5.93 -0.61
CA GLU A 431 -27.04 -5.71 -1.93
C GLU A 431 -28.38 -5.00 -1.79
N LEU A 432 -28.55 -3.90 -2.50
CA LEU A 432 -29.74 -3.05 -2.44
C LEU A 432 -30.42 -2.98 -3.80
N SER A 433 -31.76 -2.93 -3.80
CA SER A 433 -32.58 -2.61 -4.97
C SER A 433 -33.74 -1.72 -4.56
N TRP A 434 -34.41 -1.09 -5.53
CA TRP A 434 -35.70 -0.45 -5.27
C TRP A 434 -36.75 -1.49 -4.82
N GLU A 435 -37.69 -1.05 -3.98
CA GLU A 435 -38.78 -1.89 -3.45
C GLU A 435 -39.78 -2.31 -4.53
#